data_AF-A0A497DAU4-F1
#
_entry.id   AF-A0A497DAU4-F1
#
_cell.length_a   1.000
_cell.length_b   1.000
_cell.length_c   1.000
_cell.angle_alpha   90.00
_cell.angle_beta   90.00
_cell.angle_gamma   90.00
#
_symmetry.space_group_name_H-M   'P 1'
#
loop_
_entity.id
_entity.type
_entity.pdbx_description
1 polymer ?
#
loop_
_entity_poly.entity_id
_entity_poly.type
_entity_poly.pdbx_seq_one_letter_code
_entity_poly.pdbx_strand_id
1 'polypeptide(L)'
;MISTDYNQTSMIRTIEQILGLPPMNIMDATATPMFEVFTGEADFTSYAALKNQIPLDEMNPPVSALSGSTKRYALESAQMALKGIDAGD
;
A
#
# COMPACT_ATOMS: atom_id res chain seq x y z
N MET A 1 8.83 -7.62 17.76
CA MET A 1 7.98 -6.64 17.06
C MET A 1 8.92 -5.65 16.40
N ILE A 2 8.71 -5.36 15.12
CA ILE A 2 9.41 -4.28 14.41
C ILE A 2 8.74 -2.97 14.84
N SER A 3 9.51 -1.97 15.27
CA SER A 3 8.99 -0.67 15.72
C SER A 3 9.54 0.51 14.92
N THR A 4 10.39 0.24 13.93
CA THR A 4 10.97 1.27 13.07
C THR A 4 9.96 1.69 12.00
N ASP A 5 9.73 3.00 11.87
CA ASP A 5 8.90 3.56 10.82
C ASP A 5 9.63 3.55 9.48
N TYR A 6 9.01 2.92 8.48
CA TYR A 6 9.54 2.84 7.11
C TYR A 6 8.62 3.55 6.13
N ASN A 7 9.21 4.15 5.10
CA ASN A 7 8.51 4.82 4.02
C ASN A 7 9.03 4.34 2.65
N GLN A 8 8.58 4.99 1.58
CA GLN A 8 8.97 4.60 0.21
C GLN A 8 10.47 4.75 -0.05
N THR A 9 11.14 5.76 0.52
CA THR A 9 12.59 5.93 0.34
C THR A 9 13.39 4.91 1.14
N SER A 10 12.88 4.43 2.28
CA SER A 10 13.43 3.29 3.03
C SER A 10 13.47 2.01 2.18
N MET A 11 12.41 1.75 1.41
CA MET A 11 12.36 0.62 0.48
C MET A 11 13.43 0.75 -0.62
N ILE A 12 13.51 1.91 -1.28
CA ILE A 12 14.50 2.18 -2.34
C ILE A 12 15.92 2.00 -1.79
N ARG A 13 16.21 2.61 -0.64
CA ARG A 13 17.52 2.48 0.01
C ARG A 13 17.87 1.04 0.35
N THR A 14 16.89 0.23 0.76
CA THR A 14 17.12 -1.20 1.05
C THR A 14 17.45 -1.98 -0.22
N ILE A 15 16.77 -1.71 -1.34
CA ILE A 15 17.06 -2.32 -2.65
C ILE A 15 18.47 -1.95 -3.12
N GLU A 16 18.86 -0.69 -2.98
CA GLU A 16 20.21 -0.22 -3.29
C GLU A 16 21.26 -1.01 -2.50
N GLN A 17 21.04 -1.25 -1.20
CA GLN A 17 21.95 -2.05 -0.37
C GLN A 17 22.01 -3.51 -0.81
N ILE A 18 20.88 -4.14 -1.15
CA ILE A 18 20.84 -5.54 -1.62
C ILE A 18 21.61 -5.70 -2.94
N LEU A 19 21.49 -4.74 -3.85
CA LEU A 19 22.09 -4.79 -5.18
C LEU A 19 23.50 -4.17 -5.24
N GLY A 20 23.98 -3.55 -4.15
CA GLY A 20 25.26 -2.84 -4.12
C GLY A 20 25.29 -1.55 -4.95
N LEU A 21 24.13 -0.90 -5.13
CA LEU A 21 24.02 0.34 -5.90
C LEU A 21 24.30 1.57 -5.03
N PRO A 22 24.87 2.64 -5.60
CA PRO A 22 24.96 3.93 -4.92
C PRO A 22 23.57 4.59 -4.83
N PRO A 23 23.35 5.50 -3.86
CA PRO A 23 22.13 6.29 -3.77
C PRO A 23 21.92 7.15 -5.02
N MET A 24 20.69 7.26 -5.50
CA MET A 24 20.38 8.02 -6.71
C MET A 24 20.18 9.51 -6.43
N ASN A 25 19.82 9.90 -5.22
CA ASN A 25 19.65 11.29 -4.81
C ASN A 25 19.86 11.48 -3.28
N ILE A 26 19.38 12.58 -2.70
CA ILE A 26 19.54 12.84 -1.25
C ILE A 26 18.49 12.09 -0.41
N MET A 27 17.31 11.84 -0.99
CA MET A 27 16.17 11.26 -0.27
C MET A 27 16.38 9.78 0.05
N ASP A 28 16.96 9.00 -0.88
CA ASP A 28 17.39 7.62 -0.63
C ASP A 28 18.71 7.56 0.16
N ALA A 29 19.63 8.51 -0.06
CA ALA A 29 20.88 8.59 0.70
C ALA A 29 20.65 8.75 2.22
N THR A 30 19.59 9.45 2.61
CA THR A 30 19.24 9.74 4.01
C THR A 30 18.14 8.82 4.57
N ALA A 31 17.58 7.93 3.75
CA ALA A 31 16.53 7.02 4.20
C ALA A 31 17.09 5.91 5.11
N THR A 32 16.29 5.53 6.11
CA THR A 32 16.61 4.40 7.00
C THR A 32 16.41 3.08 6.25
N PRO A 33 17.46 2.24 6.08
CA PRO A 33 17.31 0.91 5.49
C PRO A 33 16.51 -0.03 6.40
N MET A 34 15.82 -1.00 5.81
CA MET A 34 14.90 -1.92 6.50
C MET A 34 15.59 -3.11 7.17
N PHE A 35 16.72 -2.89 7.85
CA PHE A 35 17.53 -3.97 8.45
C PHE A 35 16.77 -4.82 9.49
N GLU A 36 15.75 -4.29 10.16
CA GLU A 36 14.95 -5.07 11.12
C GLU A 36 13.96 -6.02 10.45
N VAL A 37 13.65 -5.80 9.16
CA VAL A 37 12.68 -6.60 8.40
C VAL A 37 13.35 -7.78 7.70
N PHE A 38 14.60 -7.62 7.29
CA PHE A 38 15.36 -8.65 6.59
C PHE A 38 16.30 -9.38 7.55
N THR A 39 16.28 -10.71 7.50
CA THR A 39 17.22 -11.55 8.25
C THR A 39 18.19 -12.21 7.28
N GLY A 40 19.42 -12.46 7.74
CA GLY A 40 20.42 -13.20 6.96
C GLY A 40 20.12 -14.71 6.86
N GLU A 41 19.16 -15.21 7.63
CA GLU A 41 18.75 -16.61 7.62
C GLU A 41 17.45 -16.75 6.81
N ALA A 42 17.47 -17.63 5.82
CA ALA A 42 16.29 -17.92 5.03
C ALA A 42 15.33 -18.81 5.82
N ASP A 43 14.08 -18.37 5.96
CA ASP A 43 13.00 -19.20 6.47
C ASP A 43 12.32 -19.92 5.30
N PHE A 44 12.47 -21.25 5.24
CA PHE A 44 11.87 -22.11 4.21
C PHE A 44 10.53 -22.70 4.65
N THR A 45 9.95 -22.25 5.77
CA THR A 45 8.63 -22.67 6.21
C THR A 45 7.61 -22.41 5.10
N SER A 46 6.84 -23.43 4.74
CA SER A 46 5.81 -23.31 3.70
C SER A 46 4.78 -22.27 4.10
N TYR A 47 4.44 -21.36 3.18
CA TYR A 47 3.38 -20.39 3.40
C TYR A 47 2.02 -21.08 3.55
N ALA A 48 1.38 -20.92 4.71
CA ALA A 48 0.01 -21.34 4.94
C ALA A 48 -0.94 -20.20 4.53
N ALA A 49 -1.58 -20.35 3.37
CA ALA A 49 -2.56 -19.37 2.91
C ALA A 49 -3.73 -19.28 3.89
N LEU A 50 -3.92 -18.09 4.47
CA LEU A 50 -5.09 -17.80 5.29
C LEU A 50 -6.29 -17.57 4.38
N LYS A 51 -7.45 -18.06 4.79
CA LYS A 51 -8.71 -17.72 4.12
C LYS A 51 -9.00 -16.24 4.32
N ASN A 52 -9.59 -15.62 3.31
CA ASN A 52 -10.03 -14.24 3.41
C ASN A 52 -11.06 -14.11 4.52
N GLN A 53 -10.88 -13.11 5.37
CA GLN A 53 -11.81 -12.81 6.47
C GLN A 53 -13.03 -12.03 5.96
N ILE A 54 -12.93 -11.44 4.77
CA ILE A 54 -13.96 -10.67 4.08
C ILE A 54 -14.16 -11.31 2.70
N PRO A 55 -15.40 -11.52 2.23
CA PRO A 55 -15.66 -12.02 0.89
C PRO A 55 -15.04 -11.10 -0.17
N LEU A 56 -14.33 -11.69 -1.15
CA LEU A 56 -13.69 -10.91 -2.23
C LEU A 56 -14.70 -10.27 -3.19
N ASP A 57 -15.90 -10.83 -3.22
CA ASP A 57 -17.02 -10.45 -4.06
C ASP A 57 -18.01 -9.55 -3.31
N GLU A 58 -17.69 -9.12 -2.09
CA GLU A 58 -18.49 -8.15 -1.36
C GLU A 58 -18.46 -6.80 -2.08
N MET A 59 -19.57 -6.46 -2.73
CA MET A 59 -19.77 -5.17 -3.37
C MET A 59 -20.48 -4.22 -2.43
N ASN A 60 -20.21 -2.92 -2.58
CA ASN A 60 -20.97 -1.89 -1.89
C ASN A 60 -22.48 -2.04 -2.20
N PRO A 61 -23.38 -1.88 -1.20
CA PRO A 61 -24.81 -1.92 -1.44
C PRO A 61 -25.25 -0.80 -2.41
N PRO A 62 -26.39 -0.95 -3.10
CA PRO A 62 -26.88 0.07 -4.02
C PRO A 62 -27.10 1.39 -3.27
N VAL A 63 -26.90 2.51 -3.97
CA VAL A 63 -27.02 3.86 -3.38
C VAL A 63 -28.38 4.12 -2.72
N SER A 64 -29.43 3.43 -3.19
CA SER A 64 -30.78 3.48 -2.61
C SER A 64 -30.86 2.93 -1.18
N ALA A 65 -29.99 1.98 -0.83
CA ALA A 65 -29.92 1.35 0.49
C ALA A 65 -28.97 2.09 1.46
N LEU A 66 -28.22 3.08 0.98
CA LEU A 66 -27.28 3.87 1.78
C LEU A 66 -27.97 5.07 2.44
N SER A 67 -27.46 5.51 3.59
CA SER A 67 -27.92 6.70 4.30
C SER A 67 -26.75 7.56 4.80
N GLY A 68 -27.04 8.82 5.18
CA GLY A 68 -26.05 9.74 5.75
C GLY A 68 -24.85 10.02 4.84
N SER A 69 -23.66 10.06 5.45
CA SER A 69 -22.38 10.32 4.78
C SER A 69 -22.04 9.26 3.74
N THR A 70 -22.34 7.98 3.98
CA THR A 70 -22.06 6.88 3.05
C THR A 70 -22.78 7.07 1.72
N LYS A 71 -24.05 7.51 1.75
CA LYS A 71 -24.80 7.82 0.53
C LYS A 71 -24.17 8.97 -0.25
N ARG A 72 -23.75 10.02 0.45
CA ARG A 72 -23.09 11.18 -0.15
C ARG A 72 -21.80 10.77 -0.87
N TYR A 73 -20.92 10.04 -0.18
CA TYR A 73 -19.64 9.60 -0.76
C TYR A 73 -19.82 8.65 -1.94
N ALA A 74 -20.84 7.77 -1.91
CA ALA A 74 -21.14 6.90 -3.05
C ALA A 74 -21.55 7.71 -4.30
N LEU A 75 -22.33 8.79 -4.14
CA LEU A 75 -22.72 9.68 -5.24
C LEU A 75 -21.54 10.49 -5.77
N GLU A 76 -20.73 11.07 -4.89
CA GLU A 76 -19.54 11.84 -5.28
C GLU A 76 -18.52 10.96 -6.00
N SER A 77 -18.27 9.74 -5.50
CA SER A 77 -17.39 8.77 -6.16
C SER A 77 -17.89 8.39 -7.55
N ALA A 78 -19.20 8.15 -7.72
CA ALA A 78 -19.79 7.87 -9.02
C ALA A 78 -19.67 9.04 -10.00
N GLN A 79 -19.81 10.29 -9.52
CA GLN A 79 -19.59 11.49 -10.33
C GLN A 79 -18.13 11.63 -10.76
N MET A 80 -17.18 11.39 -9.85
CA MET A 80 -15.76 11.44 -10.16
C MET A 80 -15.36 10.38 -11.18
N ALA A 81 -15.91 9.16 -11.07
CA ALA A 81 -15.70 8.10 -12.05
C ALA A 81 -16.20 8.50 -13.45
N LEU A 82 -17.29 9.26 -13.52
CA LEU A 82 -17.82 9.79 -14.79
C LEU A 82 -16.98 10.96 -15.35
N LYS A 83 -16.38 11.78 -14.47
CA LYS A 83 -15.52 12.90 -14.88
C LYS A 83 -14.30 12.40 -15.67
N GLY A 84 -13.84 11.18 -15.40
CA GLY A 84 -12.65 10.59 -16.03
C GLY A 84 -11.35 11.04 -15.34
N ILE A 85 -10.27 10.27 -15.53
CA ILE A 85 -8.97 10.46 -14.84
C ILE A 85 -8.35 11.84 -15.15
N ASP A 86 -8.70 12.42 -16.30
CA ASP A 86 -8.11 13.66 -16.82
C ASP A 86 -9.00 14.90 -16.62
N ALA A 87 -9.97 14.84 -15.71
CA ALA A 87 -10.82 16.00 -15.43
C ALA A 87 -10.24 16.95 -14.37
N GLY A 88 -8.93 17.18 -14.47
CA GLY A 88 -8.26 18.24 -13.74
C GLY A 88 -8.72 19.59 -14.28
N ASP A 89 -9.51 20.30 -13.48
CA ASP A 89 -9.61 21.75 -13.52
C ASP A 89 -8.82 22.30 -12.33
#